data_AF-A0A845QM46-F1
#
_entry.id   AF-A0A845QM46-F1
#
_cell.length_a   1.000
_cell.length_b   1.000
_cell.length_c   1.000
_cell.angle_alpha   90.00
_cell.angle_beta   90.00
_cell.angle_gamma   90.00
#
_symmetry.space_group_name_H-M   'P 1'
#
loop_
_entity.id
_entity.type
_entity.pdbx_description
1 polymer ?
#
loop_
_entity_poly.entity_id
_entity_poly.type
_entity_poly.pdbx_seq_one_letter_code
_entity_poly.pdbx_strand_id
1 'polypeptide(L)'
;MVIPQRTRVELRPKELALKIKDFGCYRITVSLDEENFLMFNYPYDESMENTIIIENFEGDLLFAEQYNCGYGGHSPGKTEELLKALGIEDYEAERLKWLDGFQISFNRDGIYEPENNIENVPFRRFSDKIDLSNANTVCNMKKRQLYFMEPKKKDFTTLLRTLDLLEIDGLKAYIGKDNTPYYDFSIPYLSPELQKQEAMLKGPFIVFEARPFDVICFVGTKAPASIINTLTLYILGYPLLQEENLGEYIVLESVRNYNKSRIKRWAKALKESKDIYLSIKARP
;
A
#
# COMPACT_ATOMS: atom_id res chain seq x y z
N MET A 1 20.76 13.55 1.52
CA MET A 1 20.10 12.24 1.64
C MET A 1 21.21 11.21 1.66
N VAL A 2 21.50 10.60 2.81
CA VAL A 2 22.49 9.53 2.90
C VAL A 2 21.84 8.28 2.31
N ILE A 3 22.43 7.71 1.27
CA ILE A 3 21.96 6.44 0.71
C ILE A 3 22.40 5.35 1.69
N PRO A 4 21.48 4.57 2.29
CA PRO A 4 21.86 3.50 3.20
C PRO A 4 22.85 2.55 2.54
N GLN A 5 23.90 2.14 3.24
CA GLN A 5 24.77 1.09 2.73
C GLN A 5 23.95 -0.21 2.68
N ARG A 6 23.93 -0.85 1.51
CA ARG A 6 23.24 -2.12 1.30
C ARG A 6 24.26 -3.25 1.27
N THR A 7 24.09 -4.22 2.15
CA THR A 7 24.89 -5.44 2.14
C THR A 7 23.98 -6.65 1.94
N ARG A 8 24.33 -7.55 1.01
CA ARG A 8 23.63 -8.83 0.81
C ARG A 8 24.41 -9.98 1.40
N VAL A 9 23.72 -10.93 2.00
CA VAL A 9 24.31 -12.16 2.54
C VAL A 9 23.42 -13.37 2.33
N GLU A 10 24.06 -14.51 2.16
CA GLU A 10 23.41 -15.82 2.24
C GLU A 10 24.05 -16.57 3.42
N LEU A 11 23.34 -16.63 4.54
CA LEU A 11 23.83 -17.22 5.80
C LEU A 11 22.75 -18.10 6.41
N ARG A 12 23.15 -19.16 7.11
CA ARG A 12 22.21 -20.00 7.88
C ARG A 12 21.67 -19.22 9.08
N PRO A 13 20.50 -19.59 9.64
CA PRO A 13 19.84 -18.81 10.68
C PRO A 13 20.73 -18.44 11.88
N LYS A 14 21.54 -19.38 12.39
CA LYS A 14 22.45 -19.12 13.52
C LYS A 14 23.61 -18.18 13.16
N GLU A 15 24.17 -18.30 11.95
CA GLU A 15 25.25 -17.44 11.47
C GLU A 15 24.74 -16.03 11.20
N LEU A 16 23.55 -15.93 10.61
CA LEU A 16 22.88 -14.66 10.38
C LEU A 16 22.52 -13.99 11.72
N ALA A 17 22.02 -14.73 12.71
CA ALA A 17 21.70 -14.18 14.03
C ALA A 17 22.93 -13.55 14.71
N LEU A 18 24.11 -14.17 14.61
CA LEU A 18 25.35 -13.58 15.11
C LEU A 18 25.68 -12.27 14.38
N LYS A 19 25.61 -12.29 13.05
CA LYS A 19 25.83 -11.09 12.23
C LYS A 19 24.84 -9.96 12.55
N ILE A 20 23.56 -10.28 12.78
CA ILE A 20 22.51 -9.31 13.15
C ILE A 20 22.80 -8.67 14.51
N LYS A 21 23.30 -9.45 15.48
CA LYS A 21 23.71 -8.92 16.80
C LYS A 21 24.88 -7.95 16.67
N ASP A 22 25.93 -8.34 15.92
CA ASP A 22 27.08 -7.49 15.66
C ASP A 22 26.71 -6.22 14.87
N PHE A 23 25.69 -6.32 14.01
CA PHE A 23 25.18 -5.22 13.19
C PHE A 23 24.36 -4.18 13.98
N GLY A 24 23.94 -4.49 15.22
CA GLY A 24 23.13 -3.56 16.03
C GLY A 24 21.69 -3.44 15.51
N CYS A 25 21.02 -4.57 15.32
CA CYS A 25 19.67 -4.66 14.79
C CYS A 25 18.64 -3.85 15.59
N TYR A 26 17.97 -2.93 14.91
CA TYR A 26 16.81 -2.21 15.39
C TYR A 26 15.51 -2.86 14.90
N ARG A 27 15.50 -3.39 13.67
CA ARG A 27 14.26 -3.85 13.05
C ARG A 27 14.49 -4.95 12.02
N ILE A 28 13.53 -5.87 11.96
CA ILE A 28 13.48 -6.94 10.97
C ILE A 28 12.16 -6.88 10.22
N THR A 29 12.20 -6.95 8.89
CA THR A 29 11.01 -6.95 8.04
C THR A 29 11.03 -8.14 7.10
N VAL A 30 9.90 -8.86 7.03
CA VAL A 30 9.66 -9.98 6.12
C VAL A 30 8.32 -9.76 5.43
N SER A 31 8.24 -10.08 4.14
CA SER A 31 7.01 -10.01 3.34
C SER A 31 6.75 -11.37 2.68
N LEU A 32 5.47 -11.75 2.54
CA LEU A 32 5.10 -12.95 1.79
C LEU A 32 5.28 -12.70 0.28
N ASP A 33 4.61 -11.67 -0.24
CA ASP A 33 4.66 -11.29 -1.64
C ASP A 33 5.19 -9.84 -1.81
N GLU A 34 5.52 -9.47 -3.03
CA GLU A 34 6.01 -8.12 -3.34
C GLU A 34 5.00 -7.04 -2.97
N GLU A 35 3.71 -7.29 -3.17
CA GLU A 35 2.66 -6.32 -2.84
C GLU A 35 2.59 -6.05 -1.33
N ASN A 36 2.95 -7.02 -0.48
CA ASN A 36 3.03 -6.81 0.97
C ASN A 36 4.11 -5.76 1.33
N PHE A 37 5.15 -5.66 0.51
CA PHE A 37 6.24 -4.71 0.69
C PHE A 37 5.80 -3.25 0.58
N LEU A 38 4.64 -2.98 -0.04
CA LEU A 38 4.05 -1.65 -0.08
C LEU A 38 3.81 -1.08 1.33
N MET A 39 3.55 -1.90 2.35
CA MET A 39 3.30 -1.38 3.70
C MET A 39 4.58 -0.94 4.43
N PHE A 40 5.76 -1.31 3.94
CA PHE A 40 7.02 -1.02 4.58
C PHE A 40 7.78 0.05 3.81
N ASN A 41 8.40 1.01 4.51
CA ASN A 41 9.07 2.15 3.88
C ASN A 41 10.51 1.83 3.46
N TYR A 42 10.70 0.78 2.67
CA TYR A 42 11.99 0.40 2.12
C TYR A 42 12.04 0.63 0.60
N PRO A 43 13.23 0.91 0.06
CA PRO A 43 13.42 0.94 -1.39
C PRO A 43 13.28 -0.49 -1.96
N TYR A 44 12.42 -0.65 -2.95
CA TYR A 44 12.19 -1.93 -3.60
C TYR A 44 13.29 -2.26 -4.63
N ASP A 45 13.63 -3.54 -4.73
CA ASP A 45 14.55 -4.14 -5.70
C ASP A 45 13.97 -5.51 -6.07
N GLU A 46 13.86 -5.79 -7.38
CA GLU A 46 13.22 -7.01 -7.92
C GLU A 46 13.91 -8.30 -7.46
N SER A 47 15.15 -8.20 -7.00
CA SER A 47 15.88 -9.34 -6.45
C SER A 47 15.71 -9.50 -4.92
N MET A 48 14.73 -8.83 -4.31
CA MET A 48 14.35 -8.98 -2.89
C MET A 48 13.26 -10.03 -2.64
N GLU A 49 12.88 -10.84 -3.63
CA GLU A 49 11.97 -11.96 -3.41
C GLU A 49 12.55 -12.92 -2.34
N ASN A 50 11.74 -13.35 -1.36
CA ASN A 50 12.19 -14.18 -0.23
C ASN A 50 13.40 -13.61 0.54
N THR A 51 13.47 -12.27 0.67
CA THR A 51 14.52 -11.58 1.41
C THR A 51 13.98 -11.01 2.71
N ILE A 52 14.71 -11.24 3.80
CA ILE A 52 14.52 -10.51 5.05
C ILE A 52 15.37 -9.24 5.04
N ILE A 53 14.78 -8.14 5.50
CA ILE A 53 15.47 -6.86 5.65
C ILE A 53 15.74 -6.63 7.12
N ILE A 54 17.00 -6.37 7.44
CA ILE A 54 17.46 -6.00 8.77
C ILE A 54 17.96 -4.56 8.71
N GLU A 55 17.41 -3.71 9.57
CA GLU A 55 17.78 -2.31 9.72
C GLU A 55 18.45 -2.12 11.08
N ASN A 56 19.60 -1.44 11.12
CA ASN A 56 20.28 -1.10 12.38
C ASN A 56 19.87 0.29 12.89
N PHE A 57 20.36 0.66 14.08
CA PHE A 57 20.09 1.98 14.68
C PHE A 57 20.68 3.17 13.91
N GLU A 58 21.61 2.93 12.99
CA GLU A 58 22.24 3.96 12.14
C GLU A 58 21.48 4.15 10.81
N GLY A 59 20.50 3.29 10.52
CA GLY A 59 19.70 3.30 9.29
C GLY A 59 20.30 2.50 8.14
N ASP A 60 21.39 1.75 8.36
CA ASP A 60 21.96 0.84 7.39
C ASP A 60 21.10 -0.42 7.22
N LEU A 61 21.16 -1.01 6.02
CA LEU A 61 20.32 -2.11 5.62
C LEU A 61 21.15 -3.35 5.26
N LEU A 62 20.85 -4.46 5.94
CA LEU A 62 21.34 -5.80 5.63
C LEU A 62 20.19 -6.62 5.05
N PHE A 63 20.45 -7.25 3.90
CA PHE A 63 19.50 -8.10 3.20
C PHE A 63 19.98 -9.54 3.26
N ALA A 64 19.12 -10.46 3.69
CA ALA A 64 19.42 -11.89 3.67
C ALA A 64 18.39 -12.68 2.88
N GLU A 65 18.86 -13.49 1.95
CA GLU A 65 18.02 -14.26 1.02
C GLU A 65 17.56 -15.59 1.63
N GLN A 66 16.51 -16.18 1.07
CA GLN A 66 15.90 -17.46 1.49
C GLN A 66 15.19 -17.41 2.85
N TYR A 67 14.67 -16.25 3.22
CA TYR A 67 13.81 -16.06 4.40
C TYR A 67 12.45 -15.54 3.95
N ASN A 68 11.38 -16.22 4.34
CA ASN A 68 10.01 -15.91 3.92
C ASN A 68 9.01 -16.01 5.09
N CYS A 69 7.73 -15.75 4.82
CA CYS A 69 6.63 -15.89 5.77
C CYS A 69 5.34 -16.31 5.03
N GLY A 70 4.26 -16.61 5.76
CA GLY A 70 2.89 -16.74 5.22
C GLY A 70 2.57 -18.00 4.39
N TYR A 71 3.56 -18.84 4.05
CA TYR A 71 3.38 -19.99 3.15
C TYR A 71 3.11 -21.32 3.88
N GLY A 72 1.93 -21.91 3.67
CA GLY A 72 1.47 -23.16 4.31
C GLY A 72 2.19 -24.45 3.88
N GLY A 73 2.72 -24.51 2.65
CA GLY A 73 3.22 -25.75 2.04
C GLY A 73 4.61 -26.19 2.52
N HIS A 74 5.58 -25.29 2.43
CA HIS A 74 6.87 -25.43 3.09
C HIS A 74 6.91 -24.38 4.19
N SER A 75 6.63 -24.81 5.43
CA SER A 75 6.66 -23.93 6.61
C SER A 75 7.91 -23.02 6.55
N PRO A 76 7.80 -21.71 6.82
CA PRO A 76 8.91 -20.75 6.85
C PRO A 76 9.94 -21.00 7.97
N GLY A 77 10.50 -22.21 8.03
CA GLY A 77 11.30 -22.71 9.16
C GLY A 77 12.61 -21.95 9.35
N LYS A 78 13.25 -21.49 8.26
CA LYS A 78 14.47 -20.66 8.36
C LYS A 78 14.19 -19.34 9.08
N THR A 79 13.06 -18.70 8.78
CA THR A 79 12.65 -17.47 9.45
C THR A 79 12.35 -17.73 10.92
N GLU A 80 11.58 -18.77 11.23
CA GLU A 80 11.31 -19.17 12.62
C GLU A 80 12.60 -19.46 13.41
N GLU A 81 13.53 -20.25 12.85
CA GLU A 81 14.82 -20.56 13.46
C GLU A 81 15.67 -19.31 13.70
N LEU A 82 15.63 -18.35 12.78
CA LEU A 82 16.33 -17.07 12.91
C LEU A 82 15.75 -16.25 14.06
N LEU A 83 14.43 -16.09 14.10
CA LEU A 83 13.74 -15.34 15.15
C LEU A 83 14.04 -15.93 16.54
N LYS A 84 14.01 -17.27 16.67
CA LYS A 84 14.41 -17.97 17.90
C LYS A 84 15.88 -17.71 18.26
N ALA A 85 16.79 -17.74 17.29
CA ALA A 85 18.21 -17.46 17.51
C ALA A 85 18.49 -15.99 17.93
N LEU A 86 17.57 -15.08 17.61
CA LEU A 86 17.59 -13.68 18.05
C LEU A 86 16.96 -13.48 19.44
N GLY A 87 16.43 -14.54 20.07
CA GLY A 87 15.89 -14.48 21.42
C GLY A 87 14.38 -14.23 21.49
N ILE A 88 13.66 -14.33 20.36
CA ILE A 88 12.20 -14.31 20.36
C ILE A 88 11.69 -15.66 20.87
N GLU A 89 10.67 -15.62 21.74
CA GLU A 89 10.08 -16.83 22.31
C GLU A 89 9.50 -17.75 21.22
N ASP A 90 9.58 -19.06 21.44
CA ASP A 90 9.20 -20.07 20.46
C ASP A 90 7.77 -19.90 19.94
N TYR A 91 6.82 -19.59 20.83
CA TYR A 91 5.42 -19.40 20.46
C TYR A 91 5.23 -18.20 19.54
N GLU A 92 6.02 -17.14 19.76
CA GLU A 92 5.91 -15.89 19.03
C GLU A 92 6.58 -15.99 17.67
N ALA A 93 7.76 -16.61 17.61
CA ALA A 93 8.42 -16.94 16.35
C ALA A 93 7.53 -17.83 15.47
N GLU A 94 6.88 -18.83 16.06
CA GLU A 94 5.89 -19.69 15.38
C GLU A 94 4.74 -18.87 14.83
N ARG A 95 4.18 -17.93 15.61
CA ARG A 95 3.07 -17.07 15.17
C ARG A 95 3.47 -16.14 14.03
N LEU A 96 4.60 -15.45 14.17
CA LEU A 96 5.09 -14.46 13.20
C LEU A 96 5.33 -15.07 11.83
N LYS A 97 5.85 -16.29 11.76
CA LYS A 97 6.15 -16.97 10.49
C LYS A 97 4.91 -17.17 9.61
N TRP A 98 3.73 -17.26 10.22
CA TRP A 98 2.45 -17.47 9.51
C TRP A 98 1.77 -16.18 9.03
N LEU A 99 2.30 -15.02 9.40
CA LEU A 99 1.78 -13.74 8.92
C LEU A 99 2.13 -13.55 7.43
N ASP A 100 1.30 -12.81 6.70
CA ASP A 100 1.54 -12.44 5.29
C ASP A 100 2.62 -11.35 5.11
N GLY A 101 3.24 -10.97 6.22
CA GLY A 101 4.26 -9.94 6.31
C GLY A 101 4.26 -9.34 7.70
N PHE A 102 5.44 -9.01 8.18
CA PHE A 102 5.64 -8.36 9.45
C PHE A 102 6.88 -7.48 9.45
N GLN A 103 6.87 -6.51 10.33
CA GLN A 103 8.02 -5.72 10.75
C GLN A 103 8.07 -5.75 12.25
N ILE A 104 9.15 -6.30 12.80
CA ILE A 104 9.37 -6.40 14.23
C ILE A 104 10.52 -5.51 14.66
N SER A 105 10.44 -4.99 15.89
CA SER A 105 11.43 -4.07 16.43
C SER A 105 12.21 -4.69 17.60
N PHE A 106 13.43 -4.20 17.78
CA PHE A 106 14.32 -4.53 18.88
C PHE A 106 14.87 -3.24 19.49
N ASN A 107 15.11 -3.24 20.80
CA ASN A 107 15.79 -2.15 21.47
C ASN A 107 17.32 -2.25 21.30
N ARG A 108 18.06 -1.26 21.84
CA ARG A 108 19.53 -1.21 21.71
C ARG A 108 20.27 -2.39 22.37
N ASP A 109 19.61 -3.06 23.31
CA ASP A 109 20.13 -4.26 23.96
C ASP A 109 19.78 -5.54 23.18
N GLY A 110 19.11 -5.40 22.02
CA GLY A 110 18.67 -6.52 21.18
C GLY A 110 17.41 -7.21 21.70
N ILE A 111 16.65 -6.57 22.58
CA ILE A 111 15.42 -7.13 23.15
C ILE A 111 14.25 -6.81 22.23
N TYR A 112 13.44 -7.82 21.90
CA TYR A 112 12.23 -7.71 21.09
C TYR A 112 11.17 -6.80 21.73
N GLU A 113 10.63 -5.86 20.95
CA GLU A 113 9.64 -4.85 21.39
C GLU A 113 8.35 -4.95 20.56
N PRO A 114 7.33 -5.71 21.01
CA PRO A 114 6.14 -5.99 20.22
C PRO A 114 5.23 -4.77 19.96
N GLU A 115 5.32 -3.75 20.82
CA GLU A 115 4.49 -2.54 20.76
C GLU A 115 4.73 -1.71 19.49
N ASN A 116 5.91 -1.88 18.88
CA ASN A 116 6.35 -1.14 17.70
C ASN A 116 6.23 -1.97 16.41
N ASN A 117 5.58 -3.13 16.47
CA ASN A 117 5.49 -4.03 15.34
C ASN A 117 4.39 -3.61 14.35
N ILE A 118 4.65 -3.86 13.07
CA ILE A 118 3.62 -3.88 12.04
C ILE A 118 3.39 -5.34 11.69
N GLU A 119 2.16 -5.80 11.83
CA GLU A 119 1.77 -7.18 11.54
C GLU A 119 0.60 -7.21 10.57
N ASN A 120 0.35 -8.37 9.95
CA ASN A 120 -0.84 -8.63 9.15
C ASN A 120 -1.04 -7.65 7.99
N VAL A 121 0.00 -7.53 7.17
CA VAL A 121 -0.04 -6.76 5.92
C VAL A 121 -1.30 -7.11 5.11
N PRO A 122 -2.05 -6.11 4.60
CA PRO A 122 -3.43 -6.28 4.16
C PRO A 122 -3.58 -6.72 2.71
N PHE A 123 -2.48 -6.91 1.96
CA PHE A 123 -2.53 -7.31 0.55
C PHE A 123 -2.37 -8.83 0.43
N ARG A 124 -3.22 -9.49 -0.37
CA ARG A 124 -3.06 -10.91 -0.69
C ARG A 124 -3.86 -11.28 -1.94
N ARG A 125 -3.33 -12.21 -2.76
CA ARG A 125 -3.98 -12.69 -4.00
C ARG A 125 -5.27 -13.52 -3.78
N PHE A 126 -5.45 -14.15 -2.61
CA PHE A 126 -6.58 -15.04 -2.35
C PHE A 126 -7.08 -14.93 -0.90
N SER A 127 -7.81 -13.87 -0.54
CA SER A 127 -8.44 -13.76 0.80
C SER A 127 -9.49 -12.64 0.87
N ASP A 128 -10.19 -12.53 2.01
CA ASP A 128 -11.07 -11.41 2.35
C ASP A 128 -10.34 -10.06 2.57
N LYS A 129 -9.00 -10.06 2.47
CA LYS A 129 -8.16 -8.86 2.54
C LYS A 129 -8.23 -8.07 1.22
N ILE A 130 -7.32 -7.12 1.01
CA ILE A 130 -7.27 -6.32 -0.22
C ILE A 130 -6.64 -7.17 -1.32
N ASP A 131 -7.50 -7.62 -2.24
CA ASP A 131 -7.10 -8.39 -3.41
C ASP A 131 -6.67 -7.45 -4.54
N LEU A 132 -5.37 -7.48 -4.83
CA LEU A 132 -4.75 -6.70 -5.91
C LEU A 132 -4.62 -7.50 -7.21
N SER A 133 -5.08 -8.76 -7.26
CA SER A 133 -5.03 -9.61 -8.46
C SER A 133 -6.06 -9.22 -9.53
N ASN A 134 -6.80 -8.14 -9.29
CA ASN A 134 -7.84 -7.66 -10.19
C ASN A 134 -7.24 -7.07 -11.48
N ALA A 135 -7.86 -7.38 -12.62
CA ALA A 135 -7.45 -6.88 -13.93
C ALA A 135 -7.39 -5.34 -14.02
N ASN A 136 -8.11 -4.63 -13.15
CA ASN A 136 -8.15 -3.17 -13.10
C ASN A 136 -7.24 -2.56 -12.02
N THR A 137 -6.40 -3.35 -11.35
CA THR A 137 -5.47 -2.85 -10.34
C THR A 137 -4.04 -3.15 -10.78
N VAL A 138 -3.16 -2.15 -10.75
CA VAL A 138 -1.74 -2.30 -11.07
C VAL A 138 -0.90 -1.84 -9.91
N CYS A 139 0.11 -2.61 -9.58
CA CYS A 139 1.10 -2.24 -8.59
C CYS A 139 2.42 -1.83 -9.27
N ASN A 140 2.93 -0.65 -8.91
CA ASN A 140 4.30 -0.25 -9.22
C ASN A 140 5.09 -0.17 -7.92
N MET A 141 5.79 -1.25 -7.60
CA MET A 141 6.61 -1.37 -6.40
C MET A 141 7.75 -0.34 -6.36
N LYS A 142 8.42 -0.10 -7.50
CA LYS A 142 9.56 0.84 -7.59
C LYS A 142 9.17 2.26 -7.23
N LYS A 143 8.01 2.72 -7.72
CA LYS A 143 7.48 4.05 -7.40
C LYS A 143 6.59 4.07 -6.16
N ARG A 144 6.29 2.90 -5.59
CA ARG A 144 5.34 2.73 -4.48
C ARG A 144 4.00 3.37 -4.81
N GLN A 145 3.41 2.89 -5.91
CA GLN A 145 2.18 3.42 -6.48
C GLN A 145 1.19 2.28 -6.76
N LEU A 146 -0.06 2.45 -6.34
CA LEU A 146 -1.17 1.59 -6.73
C LEU A 146 -2.07 2.33 -7.72
N TYR A 147 -2.31 1.74 -8.88
CA TYR A 147 -3.23 2.27 -9.88
C TYR A 147 -4.54 1.49 -9.86
N PHE A 148 -5.66 2.21 -9.83
CA PHE A 148 -7.01 1.68 -10.01
C PHE A 148 -7.59 2.23 -11.32
N MET A 149 -7.89 1.33 -12.25
CA MET A 149 -8.36 1.63 -13.60
C MET A 149 -9.88 1.54 -13.65
N GLU A 150 -10.57 2.68 -13.72
CA GLU A 150 -12.04 2.80 -13.76
C GLU A 150 -12.74 1.85 -12.75
N PRO A 151 -12.46 1.97 -11.45
CA PRO A 151 -12.91 0.97 -10.47
C PRO A 151 -14.44 0.90 -10.43
N LYS A 152 -14.99 -0.27 -10.82
CA LYS A 152 -16.43 -0.56 -10.83
C LYS A 152 -16.79 -1.60 -9.77
N LYS A 153 -17.93 -1.42 -9.10
CA LYS A 153 -18.50 -2.37 -8.13
C LYS A 153 -17.45 -2.85 -7.10
N LYS A 154 -16.93 -4.08 -7.26
CA LYS A 154 -16.00 -4.72 -6.30
C LYS A 154 -14.68 -3.93 -6.20
N ASP A 155 -14.18 -3.42 -7.32
CA ASP A 155 -12.91 -2.69 -7.40
C ASP A 155 -12.99 -1.36 -6.64
N PHE A 156 -14.18 -0.76 -6.59
CA PHE A 156 -14.42 0.46 -5.83
C PHE A 156 -14.38 0.20 -4.32
N THR A 157 -14.95 -0.92 -3.86
CA THR A 157 -14.82 -1.34 -2.46
C THR A 157 -13.37 -1.62 -2.09
N THR A 158 -12.61 -2.25 -2.98
CA THR A 158 -11.16 -2.46 -2.81
C THR A 158 -10.44 -1.12 -2.69
N LEU A 159 -10.71 -0.16 -3.58
CA LEU A 159 -10.15 1.19 -3.49
C LEU A 159 -10.45 1.85 -2.13
N LEU A 160 -11.71 1.86 -1.68
CA LEU A 160 -12.07 2.48 -0.39
C LEU A 160 -11.36 1.80 0.79
N ARG A 161 -11.29 0.46 0.80
CA ARG A 161 -10.55 -0.30 1.82
C ARG A 161 -9.07 0.04 1.80
N THR A 162 -8.47 0.20 0.63
CA THR A 162 -7.07 0.65 0.50
C THR A 162 -6.90 2.03 1.12
N LEU A 163 -7.77 2.99 0.78
CA LEU A 163 -7.68 4.35 1.31
C LEU A 163 -7.85 4.41 2.85
N ASP A 164 -8.63 3.52 3.46
CA ASP A 164 -8.78 3.43 4.92
C ASP A 164 -7.51 3.04 5.67
N LEU A 165 -6.61 2.32 5.01
CA LEU A 165 -5.36 1.84 5.59
C LEU A 165 -4.24 2.88 5.48
N LEU A 166 -4.47 3.94 4.71
CA LEU A 166 -3.46 4.92 4.37
C LEU A 166 -3.54 6.17 5.23
N GLU A 167 -2.37 6.78 5.46
CA GLU A 167 -2.29 8.16 5.92
C GLU A 167 -2.26 9.07 4.69
N ILE A 168 -3.40 9.66 4.36
CA ILE A 168 -3.53 10.56 3.21
C ILE A 168 -3.00 11.94 3.61
N ASP A 169 -1.95 12.36 2.91
CA ASP A 169 -1.24 13.61 3.11
C ASP A 169 -1.70 14.70 2.13
N GLY A 170 -2.13 14.28 0.94
CA GLY A 170 -2.57 15.17 -0.12
C GLY A 170 -3.53 14.49 -1.09
N LEU A 171 -4.24 15.32 -1.85
CA LEU A 171 -5.14 14.89 -2.90
C LEU A 171 -4.93 15.83 -4.08
N LYS A 172 -4.83 15.28 -5.29
CA LYS A 172 -4.72 16.02 -6.55
C LYS A 172 -5.69 15.42 -7.56
N ALA A 173 -6.68 16.19 -8.00
CA ALA A 173 -7.55 15.80 -9.10
C ALA A 173 -7.05 16.40 -10.41
N TYR A 174 -7.13 15.64 -11.49
CA TYR A 174 -6.77 16.07 -12.84
C TYR A 174 -7.97 15.87 -13.75
N ILE A 175 -8.68 16.95 -14.06
CA ILE A 175 -9.95 16.95 -14.81
C ILE A 175 -9.81 17.81 -16.06
N GLY A 176 -10.16 17.29 -17.24
CA GLY A 176 -9.85 17.92 -18.54
C GLY A 176 -9.86 16.92 -19.70
N LYS A 177 -9.95 17.43 -20.94
CA LYS A 177 -10.09 16.61 -22.16
C LYS A 177 -8.78 15.99 -22.67
N ASP A 178 -7.63 16.54 -22.29
CA ASP A 178 -6.30 16.13 -22.75
C ASP A 178 -5.35 15.87 -21.58
N ASN A 179 -5.84 15.14 -20.58
CA ASN A 179 -5.08 14.86 -19.36
C ASN A 179 -4.20 13.62 -19.52
N THR A 180 -3.53 13.50 -20.67
CA THR A 180 -2.41 12.57 -20.77
C THR A 180 -1.41 12.99 -19.69
N PRO A 181 -1.01 12.13 -18.76
CA PRO A 181 0.02 12.49 -17.81
C PRO A 181 1.28 12.78 -18.62
N TYR A 182 1.65 14.06 -18.73
CA TYR A 182 3.02 14.49 -18.99
C TYR A 182 3.91 14.28 -17.75
N TYR A 183 3.39 13.56 -16.75
CA TYR A 183 4.16 12.93 -15.71
C TYR A 183 4.71 11.62 -16.28
N ASP A 184 5.99 11.37 -16.00
CA ASP A 184 6.75 10.16 -16.32
C ASP A 184 6.18 8.93 -15.57
N PHE A 185 4.90 8.63 -15.76
CA PHE A 185 4.26 7.38 -15.41
C PHE A 185 4.61 6.38 -16.52
N SER A 186 5.88 6.00 -16.57
CA SER A 186 6.24 4.62 -16.92
C SER A 186 5.50 3.70 -15.95
N ILE A 187 4.22 3.45 -16.21
CA ILE A 187 3.45 2.41 -15.55
C ILE A 187 4.17 1.12 -15.96
N PRO A 188 4.79 0.39 -15.02
CA PRO A 188 5.49 -0.83 -15.35
C PRO A 188 4.47 -1.78 -15.96
N TYR A 189 4.77 -2.21 -17.19
CA TYR A 189 4.09 -3.29 -17.90
C TYR A 189 2.57 -3.34 -17.65
N LEU A 190 1.82 -2.44 -18.29
CA LEU A 190 0.38 -2.61 -18.41
C LEU A 190 0.12 -4.01 -18.96
N SER A 191 -0.71 -4.80 -18.28
CA SER A 191 -1.16 -6.08 -18.81
C SER A 191 -1.76 -5.87 -20.21
N PRO A 192 -1.72 -6.86 -21.11
CA PRO A 192 -2.33 -6.74 -22.44
C PRO A 192 -3.80 -6.27 -22.40
N GLU A 193 -4.54 -6.64 -21.35
CA GLU A 193 -5.90 -6.18 -21.10
C GLU A 193 -5.97 -4.68 -20.78
N LEU A 194 -5.00 -4.15 -20.02
CA LEU A 194 -4.91 -2.74 -19.67
C LEU A 194 -4.31 -1.88 -20.79
N GLN A 195 -3.44 -2.44 -21.63
CA GLN A 195 -3.01 -1.78 -22.87
C GLN A 195 -4.20 -1.51 -23.80
N LYS A 196 -5.19 -2.42 -23.86
CA LYS A 196 -6.45 -2.17 -24.58
C LYS A 196 -7.29 -1.05 -23.94
N GLN A 197 -7.02 -0.69 -22.69
CA GLN A 197 -7.66 0.39 -21.96
C GLN A 197 -6.83 1.69 -21.98
N GLU A 198 -5.85 1.85 -22.88
CA GLU A 198 -5.01 3.05 -22.99
C GLU A 198 -5.82 4.37 -23.07
N ALA A 199 -7.01 4.34 -23.68
CA ALA A 199 -7.91 5.50 -23.71
C ALA A 199 -8.31 6.00 -22.30
N MET A 200 -8.32 5.14 -21.29
CA MET A 200 -8.59 5.50 -19.89
C MET A 200 -7.43 6.26 -19.25
N LEU A 201 -6.19 6.03 -19.71
CA LEU A 201 -5.00 6.77 -19.26
C LEU A 201 -5.03 8.23 -19.71
N LYS A 202 -5.87 8.56 -20.70
CA LYS A 202 -6.06 9.91 -21.23
C LYS A 202 -7.25 10.64 -20.59
N GLY A 203 -8.01 9.96 -19.73
CA GLY A 203 -9.18 10.50 -19.05
C GLY A 203 -8.86 11.16 -17.70
N PRO A 204 -9.87 11.67 -16.98
CA PRO A 204 -9.68 12.23 -15.65
C PRO A 204 -9.15 11.19 -14.66
N PHE A 205 -8.30 11.65 -13.75
CA PHE A 205 -7.78 10.81 -12.66
C PHE A 205 -7.58 11.63 -11.39
N ILE A 206 -7.47 10.91 -10.28
CA ILE A 206 -7.20 11.47 -8.95
C ILE A 206 -5.99 10.75 -8.34
N VAL A 207 -5.11 11.53 -7.73
CA VAL A 207 -3.95 11.04 -6.99
C VAL A 207 -4.18 11.33 -5.52
N PHE A 208 -4.12 10.29 -4.70
CA PHE A 208 -4.02 10.39 -3.25
C PHE A 208 -2.55 10.25 -2.89
N GLU A 209 -1.94 11.36 -2.49
CA GLU A 209 -0.59 11.37 -1.96
C GLU A 209 -0.66 10.85 -0.53
N ALA A 210 -0.07 9.68 -0.29
CA ALA A 210 -0.31 8.94 0.94
C ALA A 210 0.91 8.16 1.39
N ARG A 211 0.93 7.86 2.69
CA ARG A 211 1.93 6.99 3.29
C ARG A 211 1.30 5.64 3.65
N PRO A 212 1.98 4.53 3.35
CA PRO A 212 3.37 4.45 2.85
C PRO A 212 3.51 4.42 1.30
N PHE A 213 2.43 4.57 0.54
CA PHE A 213 2.43 4.57 -0.93
C PHE A 213 1.27 5.42 -1.48
N ASP A 214 1.41 5.91 -2.71
CA ASP A 214 0.38 6.72 -3.37
C ASP A 214 -0.67 5.86 -4.08
N VAL A 215 -1.90 6.36 -4.17
CA VAL A 215 -3.00 5.72 -4.92
C VAL A 215 -3.43 6.63 -6.07
N ILE A 216 -3.39 6.09 -7.29
CA ILE A 216 -3.80 6.77 -8.51
C ILE A 216 -5.06 6.08 -9.05
N CYS A 217 -6.17 6.80 -9.08
CA CYS A 217 -7.44 6.28 -9.58
C CYS A 217 -7.83 6.97 -10.88
N PHE A 218 -7.81 6.24 -11.99
CA PHE A 218 -8.36 6.69 -13.27
C PHE A 218 -9.87 6.49 -13.23
N VAL A 219 -10.66 7.56 -13.38
CA VAL A 219 -12.13 7.49 -13.19
C VAL A 219 -12.90 7.24 -14.48
N GLY A 220 -12.21 7.19 -15.63
CA GLY A 220 -12.83 7.04 -16.94
C GLY A 220 -13.62 8.28 -17.38
N THR A 221 -14.14 8.25 -18.61
CA THR A 221 -14.82 9.41 -19.22
C THR A 221 -16.31 9.51 -18.92
N LYS A 222 -16.91 8.42 -18.39
CA LYS A 222 -18.33 8.36 -18.07
C LYS A 222 -18.56 8.73 -16.59
N ALA A 223 -19.17 9.90 -16.37
CA ALA A 223 -19.49 10.45 -15.04
C ALA A 223 -18.29 10.69 -14.08
N PRO A 224 -17.17 11.30 -14.54
CA PRO A 224 -15.99 11.54 -13.71
C PRO A 224 -16.29 12.37 -12.46
N ALA A 225 -17.19 13.35 -12.57
CA ALA A 225 -17.56 14.21 -11.45
C ALA A 225 -18.18 13.43 -10.27
N SER A 226 -19.02 12.44 -10.55
CA SER A 226 -19.69 11.66 -9.50
C SER A 226 -18.67 10.82 -8.70
N ILE A 227 -17.74 10.16 -9.39
CA ILE A 227 -16.70 9.34 -8.75
C ILE A 227 -15.75 10.23 -7.94
N ILE A 228 -15.27 11.33 -8.54
CA ILE A 228 -14.37 12.28 -7.87
C ILE A 228 -15.05 12.89 -6.64
N ASN A 229 -16.32 13.32 -6.75
CA ASN A 229 -17.08 13.83 -5.62
C ASN A 229 -17.31 12.78 -4.54
N THR A 230 -17.58 11.53 -4.92
CA THR A 230 -17.75 10.45 -3.94
C THR A 230 -16.46 10.21 -3.17
N LEU A 231 -15.32 10.10 -3.87
CA LEU A 231 -14.03 9.88 -3.24
C LEU A 231 -13.59 11.08 -2.37
N THR A 232 -13.78 12.29 -2.85
CA THR A 232 -13.44 13.50 -2.10
C THR A 232 -14.38 13.71 -0.91
N LEU A 233 -15.67 13.39 -1.02
CA LEU A 233 -16.59 13.36 0.11
C LEU A 233 -16.17 12.30 1.14
N TYR A 234 -15.73 11.12 0.69
CA TYR A 234 -15.26 10.05 1.57
C TYR A 234 -14.03 10.46 2.38
N ILE A 235 -13.08 11.11 1.71
CA ILE A 235 -11.78 11.50 2.26
C ILE A 235 -11.88 12.84 3.02
N LEU A 236 -12.28 13.90 2.33
CA LEU A 236 -12.27 15.27 2.84
C LEU A 236 -13.57 15.65 3.59
N GLY A 237 -14.66 14.90 3.41
CA GLY A 237 -15.97 15.22 3.98
C GLY A 237 -16.77 16.27 3.20
N TYR A 238 -16.32 16.66 2.01
CA TYR A 238 -17.04 17.56 1.10
C TYR A 238 -16.74 17.22 -0.37
N PRO A 239 -17.67 17.47 -1.31
CA PRO A 239 -17.43 17.26 -2.73
C PRO A 239 -16.47 18.30 -3.28
N LEU A 240 -15.62 17.88 -4.20
CA LEU A 240 -14.58 18.72 -4.80
C LEU A 240 -15.11 19.53 -6.01
N LEU A 241 -15.99 18.94 -6.80
CA LEU A 241 -16.55 19.53 -8.02
C LEU A 241 -17.98 19.99 -7.78
N GLN A 242 -18.24 21.23 -8.14
CA GLN A 242 -19.61 21.73 -8.31
C GLN A 242 -20.08 21.37 -9.74
N GLU A 243 -21.39 21.17 -9.94
CA GLU A 243 -21.97 20.70 -11.21
C GLU A 243 -21.56 21.57 -12.43
N GLU A 244 -21.13 22.80 -12.17
CA GLU A 244 -20.81 23.84 -13.14
C GLU A 244 -19.37 23.76 -13.72
N ASN A 245 -18.46 22.96 -13.13
CA ASN A 245 -17.02 22.98 -13.44
C ASN A 245 -16.52 21.85 -14.38
N LEU A 246 -17.41 21.24 -15.15
CA LEU A 246 -17.03 20.19 -16.12
C LEU A 246 -16.42 20.80 -17.39
N GLY A 247 -15.13 21.17 -17.34
CA GLY A 247 -14.42 21.65 -18.54
C GLY A 247 -13.07 22.32 -18.31
N GLU A 248 -12.77 22.75 -17.08
CA GLU A 248 -11.52 23.46 -16.76
C GLU A 248 -10.54 22.57 -15.99
N TYR A 249 -9.25 22.81 -16.22
CA TYR A 249 -8.15 22.16 -15.50
C TYR A 249 -8.13 22.67 -14.07
N ILE A 250 -8.42 21.81 -13.11
CA ILE A 250 -8.37 22.17 -11.69
C ILE A 250 -7.43 21.23 -10.96
N VAL A 251 -6.23 21.70 -10.63
CA VAL A 251 -5.37 21.07 -9.62
C VAL A 251 -5.83 21.60 -8.28
N LEU A 252 -6.49 20.74 -7.52
CA LEU A 252 -6.90 21.05 -6.16
C LEU A 252 -5.92 20.35 -5.23
N GLU A 253 -4.98 21.11 -4.67
CA GLU A 253 -4.09 20.65 -3.60
C GLU A 253 -4.76 20.94 -2.25
N SER A 254 -5.15 19.91 -1.49
CA SER A 254 -5.50 20.11 -0.08
C SER A 254 -4.30 19.79 0.80
N VAL A 255 -3.87 20.73 1.65
CA VAL A 255 -2.79 20.53 2.62
C VAL A 255 -3.36 20.11 3.99
N ARG A 256 -2.88 18.95 4.47
CA ARG A 256 -3.07 18.22 5.75
C ARG A 256 -3.93 18.81 6.89
N ASN A 257 -4.94 18.04 7.31
CA ASN A 257 -4.95 17.31 8.60
C ASN A 257 -6.14 16.33 8.65
N TYR A 258 -5.88 15.07 8.26
CA TYR A 258 -6.87 14.01 8.17
C TYR A 258 -7.18 13.43 9.56
N ASN A 259 -8.30 13.83 10.18
CA ASN A 259 -8.68 13.31 11.49
C ASN A 259 -9.72 12.17 11.35
N LYS A 260 -9.25 10.92 11.51
CA LYS A 260 -10.05 9.67 11.46
C LYS A 260 -11.33 9.71 12.32
N SER A 261 -11.40 10.57 13.34
CA SER A 261 -12.58 10.75 14.21
C SER A 261 -13.80 11.42 13.55
N ARG A 262 -13.62 12.16 12.45
CA ARG A 262 -14.74 12.75 11.69
C ARG A 262 -15.43 11.70 10.81
N ILE A 263 -14.70 10.78 10.19
CA ILE A 263 -15.27 9.76 9.31
C ILE A 263 -16.16 8.77 10.06
N LYS A 264 -15.83 8.34 11.30
CA LYS A 264 -16.76 7.48 12.08
C LYS A 264 -18.13 8.13 12.30
N ARG A 265 -18.19 9.47 12.41
CA ARG A 265 -19.45 10.22 12.48
C ARG A 265 -20.17 10.26 11.13
N TRP A 266 -19.44 10.43 10.04
CA TRP A 266 -20.02 10.51 8.68
C TRP A 266 -20.39 9.15 8.10
N ALA A 267 -19.60 8.10 8.30
CA ALA A 267 -19.93 6.72 7.94
C ALA A 267 -21.16 6.23 8.72
N LYS A 268 -21.30 6.62 9.99
CA LYS A 268 -22.53 6.44 10.77
C LYS A 268 -23.70 7.22 10.15
N ALA A 269 -23.49 8.49 9.80
CA ALA A 269 -24.50 9.32 9.12
C ALA A 269 -24.89 8.80 7.72
N LEU A 270 -23.96 8.21 6.95
CA LEU A 270 -24.19 7.59 5.64
C LEU A 270 -24.91 6.24 5.77
N LYS A 271 -24.63 5.47 6.83
CA LYS A 271 -25.38 4.26 7.17
C LYS A 271 -26.81 4.57 7.63
N GLU A 272 -26.98 5.72 8.29
CA GLU A 272 -28.27 6.22 8.78
C GLU A 272 -29.04 7.00 7.69
N SER A 273 -28.36 7.61 6.71
CA SER A 273 -28.97 8.25 5.54
C SER A 273 -29.20 7.22 4.43
N LYS A 274 -30.36 6.58 4.44
CA LYS A 274 -30.80 5.66 3.37
C LYS A 274 -30.96 6.32 1.98
N ASP A 275 -30.65 7.61 1.81
CA ASP A 275 -31.10 8.41 0.66
C ASP A 275 -30.02 8.93 -0.30
N ILE A 276 -28.72 8.68 -0.09
CA ILE A 276 -27.68 9.23 -1.00
C ILE A 276 -27.50 8.37 -2.28
N TYR A 277 -28.06 7.16 -2.33
CA TYR A 277 -27.93 6.25 -3.49
C TYR A 277 -29.07 6.35 -4.54
N LEU A 278 -29.99 7.32 -4.47
CA LEU A 278 -31.20 7.30 -5.32
C LEU A 278 -31.63 8.61 -6.00
N SER A 279 -30.83 9.69 -6.00
CA SER A 279 -31.20 10.91 -6.77
C SER A 279 -30.62 10.99 -8.19
N ILE A 280 -29.78 10.05 -8.62
CA ILE A 280 -29.48 9.85 -10.06
C ILE A 280 -30.65 9.08 -10.71
N LYS A 281 -31.88 9.60 -10.57
CA LYS A 281 -32.93 9.28 -11.52
C LYS A 281 -32.69 10.19 -12.71
N ALA A 282 -32.31 9.54 -13.81
CA ALA A 282 -32.43 10.06 -15.16
C ALA A 282 -33.65 10.98 -15.25
N ARG A 283 -33.42 12.25 -15.58
CA ARG A 283 -34.43 13.02 -16.29
C ARG A 283 -34.15 12.81 -17.79
N PRO A 284 -35.21 12.58 -18.59
CA PRO A 284 -35.12 12.19 -19.99
C PRO A 284 -34.39 13.22 -20.84
#